data_AF-A0A170PKQ9-F1
#
_entry.id   AF-A0A170PKQ9-F1
#
_cell.length_a   1.000
_cell.length_b   1.000
_cell.length_c   1.000
_cell.angle_alpha   90.00
_cell.angle_beta   90.00
_cell.angle_gamma   90.00
#
_symmetry.space_group_name_H-M   'P 1'
#
loop_
_entity.id
_entity.type
_entity.pdbx_description
1 polymer ?
#
loop_
_entity_poly.entity_id
_entity_poly.type
_entity_poly.pdbx_seq_one_letter_code
_entity_poly.pdbx_strand_id
1 'polypeptide(L)'
;MQTPYQSWDIVIRLGHWLMASLFLVNYWLLEEGEDWHEWAGYALLCILTFRMIWGFIGPSNARFSDFFPTIKRLKYSINNFNQEQKKHLTENHHNPIAGLMVIFLLFTLLITAVSGWMQTLDAFWGEDWVQNLHAWSADAAMIAVVVHVSAVLIIQYRYKVPLIKHMIRR
;
A
#
# COMPACT_ATOMS: atom_id res chain seq x y z
N MET A 1 -22.84 22.02 -13.37
CA MET A 1 -22.14 20.85 -13.92
C MET A 1 -21.36 20.22 -12.78
N GLN A 2 -21.85 19.12 -12.22
CA GLN A 2 -21.11 18.40 -11.16
C GLN A 2 -19.92 17.73 -11.84
N THR A 3 -18.70 18.16 -11.49
CA THR A 3 -17.49 17.41 -11.88
C THR A 3 -17.68 15.99 -11.35
N PRO A 4 -17.62 14.94 -12.20
CA PRO A 4 -17.77 13.59 -11.72
C PRO A 4 -16.57 13.32 -10.82
N TYR A 5 -16.81 13.25 -9.52
CA TYR A 5 -15.86 12.73 -8.54
C TYR A 5 -15.43 11.36 -9.07
N GLN A 6 -14.20 11.24 -9.58
CA GLN A 6 -13.68 9.97 -10.07
C GLN A 6 -13.52 9.08 -8.85
N SER A 7 -14.55 8.29 -8.58
CA SER A 7 -14.50 7.29 -7.54
C SER A 7 -13.27 6.42 -7.77
N TRP A 8 -12.51 6.15 -6.72
CA TRP A 8 -11.46 5.15 -6.76
C TRP A 8 -11.96 3.88 -7.44
N ASP A 9 -11.11 3.33 -8.30
CA ASP A 9 -11.40 2.09 -9.00
C ASP A 9 -11.76 0.99 -7.98
N ILE A 10 -12.84 0.24 -8.25
CA ILE A 10 -13.37 -0.76 -7.31
C ILE A 10 -12.33 -1.84 -7.00
N VAL A 11 -11.53 -2.21 -8.01
CA VAL A 11 -10.50 -3.22 -7.90
C VAL A 11 -9.41 -2.76 -6.93
N ILE A 12 -9.00 -1.49 -6.98
CA ILE A 12 -8.05 -0.92 -6.00
C ILE A 12 -8.60 -1.01 -4.58
N ARG A 13 -9.86 -0.63 -4.36
CA ARG A 13 -10.44 -0.63 -3.01
C ARG A 13 -10.51 -2.03 -2.43
N LEU A 14 -11.02 -2.98 -3.19
CA LEU A 14 -11.11 -4.37 -2.77
C LEU A 14 -9.73 -4.95 -2.52
N GLY A 15 -8.80 -4.75 -3.46
CA GLY A 15 -7.42 -5.19 -3.31
C GLY A 15 -6.74 -4.59 -2.08
N HIS A 16 -6.94 -3.29 -1.82
CA HIS A 16 -6.41 -2.63 -0.63
C HIS A 16 -6.91 -3.26 0.67
N TRP A 17 -8.23 -3.40 0.83
CA TRP A 17 -8.78 -3.97 2.07
C TRP A 17 -8.43 -5.43 2.24
N LEU A 18 -8.36 -6.19 1.15
CA LEU A 18 -7.94 -7.59 1.18
C LEU A 18 -6.46 -7.71 1.58
N MET A 19 -5.56 -6.93 0.96
CA MET A 19 -4.14 -6.88 1.33
C MET A 19 -3.95 -6.47 2.79
N ALA A 20 -4.61 -5.39 3.23
CA ALA A 20 -4.51 -4.90 4.59
C ALA A 20 -5.01 -5.94 5.61
N SER A 21 -6.15 -6.58 5.34
CA SER A 21 -6.72 -7.58 6.25
C SER A 21 -5.85 -8.84 6.31
N LEU A 22 -5.43 -9.37 5.16
CA LEU A 22 -4.56 -10.54 5.10
C LEU A 22 -3.22 -10.29 5.79
N PHE A 23 -2.58 -9.15 5.52
CA PHE A 23 -1.31 -8.81 6.17
C PHE A 23 -1.47 -8.70 7.69
N LEU A 24 -2.50 -8.00 8.19
CA LEU A 24 -2.70 -7.83 9.63
C LEU A 24 -3.04 -9.14 10.33
N VAL A 25 -3.89 -9.98 9.72
CA VAL A 25 -4.19 -11.33 10.24
C VAL A 25 -2.93 -12.17 10.24
N ASN A 26 -2.16 -12.18 9.15
CA ASN A 26 -0.95 -12.98 9.04
C ASN A 26 0.13 -12.56 10.03
N TYR A 27 0.29 -11.25 10.27
CA TYR A 27 1.30 -10.72 11.17
C TYR A 27 0.96 -10.93 12.65
N TRP A 28 -0.32 -10.87 13.04
CA TRP A 28 -0.71 -10.89 14.46
C TRP A 28 -1.35 -12.19 14.94
N LEU A 29 -1.99 -12.94 14.05
CA LEU A 29 -2.87 -14.06 14.43
C LEU A 29 -2.38 -15.41 13.92
N LEU A 30 -1.58 -15.44 12.86
CA LEU A 30 -1.09 -16.67 12.26
C LEU A 30 0.35 -16.92 12.69
N GLU A 31 0.60 -18.10 13.22
CA GLU A 31 1.92 -18.51 13.70
C GLU A 31 2.88 -18.65 12.51
N GLU A 32 4.07 -18.06 12.64
CA GLU A 32 5.09 -18.09 11.59
C GLU A 32 5.51 -19.53 11.27
N GLY A 33 5.58 -19.87 9.97
CA GLY A 33 5.96 -21.21 9.50
C GLY A 33 4.85 -22.28 9.57
N GLU A 34 3.66 -21.96 10.08
CA GLU A 34 2.51 -22.86 10.01
C GLU A 34 1.75 -22.71 8.68
N ASP A 35 1.02 -23.77 8.28
CA ASP A 35 0.30 -23.84 7.00
C ASP A 35 -0.54 -22.59 6.71
N TRP A 36 -1.30 -22.10 7.70
CA TRP A 36 -2.17 -20.94 7.51
C TRP A 36 -1.39 -19.65 7.24
N HIS A 37 -0.21 -19.49 7.85
CA HIS A 37 0.66 -18.35 7.60
C HIS A 37 1.18 -18.37 6.15
N GLU A 38 1.59 -19.54 5.67
CA GLU A 38 2.03 -19.72 4.29
C GLU A 38 0.91 -19.43 3.28
N TRP A 39 -0.29 -20.00 3.48
CA TRP A 39 -1.43 -19.78 2.60
C TRP A 39 -1.85 -18.31 2.55
N ALA A 40 -1.84 -17.61 3.68
CA ALA A 40 -2.09 -16.17 3.73
C ALA A 40 -1.00 -15.38 2.98
N GLY A 41 0.27 -15.78 3.13
CA GLY A 41 1.40 -15.24 2.37
C GLY A 41 1.24 -15.41 0.86
N TYR A 42 0.85 -16.59 0.38
CA TYR A 42 0.59 -16.83 -1.05
C TYR A 42 -0.59 -16.02 -1.57
N ALA A 43 -1.68 -15.94 -0.81
CA ALA A 43 -2.83 -15.10 -1.18
C ALA A 43 -2.40 -13.63 -1.31
N LEU A 44 -1.62 -13.11 -0.35
CA LEU A 44 -1.08 -11.75 -0.36
C LEU A 44 -0.17 -11.53 -1.58
N LEU A 45 0.72 -12.48 -1.89
CA LEU A 45 1.59 -12.43 -3.07
C LEU A 45 0.81 -12.37 -4.38
N CYS A 46 -0.27 -13.15 -4.51
CA CYS A 46 -1.14 -13.11 -5.68
C CYS A 46 -1.81 -11.74 -5.85
N ILE A 47 -2.34 -11.18 -4.76
CA ILE A 47 -3.00 -9.86 -4.79
C ILE A 47 -1.99 -8.75 -5.09
N LEU A 48 -0.79 -8.82 -4.52
CA LEU A 48 0.29 -7.87 -4.80
C LEU A 48 0.70 -7.92 -6.27
N THR A 49 0.94 -9.11 -6.81
CA THR A 49 1.28 -9.29 -8.24
C THR A 49 0.18 -8.70 -9.14
N PHE A 50 -1.08 -9.02 -8.85
CA PHE A 50 -2.21 -8.47 -9.59
C PHE A 50 -2.26 -6.93 -9.47
N ARG A 51 -2.05 -6.39 -8.27
CA ARG A 51 -2.02 -4.94 -8.02
C ARG A 51 -0.90 -4.26 -8.79
N MET A 52 0.28 -4.89 -8.90
CA MET A 52 1.40 -4.38 -9.68
C MET A 52 1.00 -4.29 -11.16
N ILE A 53 0.46 -5.36 -11.73
CA ILE A 53 -0.04 -5.38 -13.13
C ILE A 53 -1.11 -4.29 -13.33
N TRP A 54 -2.10 -4.22 -12.45
CA TRP A 54 -3.18 -3.23 -12.52
C TRP A 54 -2.67 -1.79 -12.42
N GLY A 55 -1.56 -1.56 -11.71
CA GLY A 55 -0.89 -0.27 -11.64
C GLY A 55 -0.23 0.19 -12.94
N PHE A 56 -0.11 -0.68 -13.95
CA PHE A 56 0.35 -0.32 -15.28
C PHE A 56 -0.79 -0.25 -16.30
N ILE A 57 -1.70 -1.23 -16.29
CA ILE A 57 -2.73 -1.36 -17.34
C ILE A 57 -4.12 -0.82 -16.94
N GLY A 58 -4.35 -0.56 -15.65
CA GLY A 58 -5.65 -0.13 -15.12
C GLY A 58 -6.10 1.26 -15.59
N PRO A 59 -7.25 1.76 -15.09
CA PRO A 59 -7.73 3.10 -15.38
C PRO A 59 -6.75 4.18 -14.89
N SER A 60 -6.86 5.42 -15.39
CA SER A 60 -5.89 6.48 -15.13
C SER A 60 -5.60 6.69 -13.63
N ASN A 61 -6.65 6.65 -12.80
CA ASN A 61 -6.58 6.79 -11.34
C ASN A 61 -6.00 5.56 -10.60
N ALA A 62 -5.75 4.45 -11.30
CA ALA A 62 -5.10 3.26 -10.77
C ALA A 62 -3.60 3.22 -11.03
N ARG A 63 -3.14 3.96 -12.05
CA ARG A 63 -1.79 3.83 -12.58
C ARG A 63 -0.75 4.48 -11.68
N PHE A 64 0.41 3.85 -11.57
CA PHE A 64 1.55 4.40 -10.83
C PHE A 64 2.00 5.75 -11.39
N SER A 65 1.86 5.97 -12.71
CA SER A 65 2.21 7.24 -13.37
C SER A 65 1.46 8.45 -12.80
N ASP A 66 0.25 8.23 -12.28
CA ASP A 66 -0.62 9.30 -11.78
C ASP A 66 -0.07 9.92 -10.48
N PHE A 67 0.41 9.06 -9.58
CA PHE A 67 0.92 9.46 -8.26
C PHE A 67 2.43 9.31 -8.09
N PHE A 68 3.17 9.07 -9.19
CA PHE A 68 4.61 8.80 -9.11
C PHE A 68 5.38 9.99 -8.49
N PRO A 69 6.18 9.77 -7.43
CA PRO A 69 6.84 10.82 -6.66
C PRO A 69 8.14 11.29 -7.32
N THR A 70 8.06 12.02 -8.43
CA THR A 70 9.27 12.64 -9.01
C THR A 70 9.85 13.70 -8.07
N ILE A 71 11.16 13.93 -8.11
CA ILE A 71 11.86 14.90 -7.24
C ILE A 71 11.19 16.29 -7.30
N LYS A 72 10.80 16.73 -8.51
CA LYS A 72 10.10 18.01 -8.70
C LYS A 72 8.75 18.05 -8.01
N ARG A 73 7.93 16.99 -8.14
CA ARG A 73 6.63 16.87 -7.47
C ARG A 73 6.79 16.81 -5.95
N LEU A 74 7.78 16.06 -5.46
CA LEU A 74 8.04 15.94 -4.03
C LEU A 74 8.47 17.27 -3.41
N LYS A 75 9.42 17.98 -4.04
CA LYS A 75 9.83 19.33 -3.58
C LYS A 75 8.66 20.31 -3.58
N TYR A 76 7.84 20.30 -4.62
CA TYR A 76 6.64 21.14 -4.69
C TYR A 76 5.66 20.81 -3.57
N SER A 77 5.39 19.52 -3.35
CA SER A 77 4.46 19.02 -2.33
C SER A 77 4.91 19.35 -0.91
N ILE A 78 6.20 19.24 -0.61
CA ILE A 78 6.77 19.62 0.68
C ILE A 78 6.61 21.14 0.91
N ASN A 79 6.96 21.95 -0.09
CA ASN A 79 6.88 23.42 0.03
C ASN A 79 5.44 23.94 0.10
N ASN A 80 4.47 23.20 -0.46
CA ASN A 80 3.07 23.61 -0.57
C ASN A 80 2.12 22.67 0.18
N PHE A 81 2.62 21.95 1.19
CA PHE A 81 1.91 20.84 1.83
C PHE A 81 0.47 21.19 2.23
N ASN A 82 0.29 22.31 2.95
CA ASN A 82 -1.03 22.75 3.41
C ASN A 82 -2.00 23.08 2.26
N GLN A 83 -1.49 23.55 1.13
CA GLN A 83 -2.31 23.89 -0.03
C GLN A 83 -2.70 22.62 -0.80
N GLU A 84 -1.77 21.69 -0.98
CA GLU A 84 -2.07 20.40 -1.64
C GLU A 84 -3.10 19.57 -0.88
N GLN A 85 -3.03 19.52 0.46
CA GLN A 85 -4.01 18.77 1.25
C GLN A 85 -5.43 19.32 1.09
N LYS A 86 -5.59 20.64 0.91
CA LYS A 86 -6.89 21.27 0.66
C LYS A 86 -7.39 21.03 -0.76
N LYS A 87 -6.48 21.00 -1.74
CA LYS A 87 -6.79 20.79 -3.17
C LYS A 87 -7.08 19.34 -3.53
N HIS A 88 -6.70 18.39 -2.68
CA HIS A 88 -6.95 16.95 -2.87
C HIS A 88 -8.43 16.65 -3.21
N LEU A 89 -9.36 17.41 -2.65
CA LEU A 89 -10.80 17.23 -2.87
C LEU A 89 -11.35 17.85 -4.16
N THR A 90 -10.69 18.88 -4.68
CA THR A 90 -11.26 19.73 -5.75
C THR A 90 -10.65 19.45 -7.12
N GLU A 91 -9.41 18.99 -7.19
CA GLU A 91 -8.63 18.96 -8.43
C GLU A 91 -8.19 17.54 -8.86
N ASN A 92 -8.67 16.46 -8.21
CA ASN A 92 -8.16 15.08 -8.43
C ASN A 92 -6.61 15.03 -8.44
N HIS A 93 -5.97 15.86 -7.63
CA HIS A 93 -4.51 15.98 -7.63
C HIS A 93 -3.91 14.94 -6.68
N HIS A 94 -3.22 13.96 -7.23
CA HIS A 94 -2.58 12.93 -6.44
C HIS A 94 -1.35 13.47 -5.71
N ASN A 95 -1.40 13.39 -4.38
CA ASN A 95 -0.31 13.82 -3.51
C ASN A 95 0.90 12.88 -3.68
N PRO A 96 2.06 13.39 -4.15
CA PRO A 96 3.24 12.56 -4.40
C PRO A 96 3.86 12.03 -3.10
N ILE A 97 3.71 12.70 -1.95
CA ILE A 97 4.12 12.18 -0.64
C ILE A 97 3.31 10.94 -0.28
N ALA A 98 1.99 10.97 -0.50
CA ALA A 98 1.14 9.79 -0.33
C ALA A 98 1.54 8.67 -1.32
N GLY A 99 1.89 9.03 -2.56
CA GLY A 99 2.38 8.09 -3.56
C GLY A 99 3.68 7.37 -3.14
N LEU A 100 4.60 8.08 -2.49
CA LEU A 100 5.83 7.49 -1.94
C LEU A 100 5.51 6.41 -0.90
N MET A 101 4.57 6.68 0.01
CA MET A 101 4.12 5.73 1.02
C MET A 101 3.51 4.47 0.39
N VAL A 102 2.70 4.63 -0.66
CA VAL A 102 2.09 3.50 -1.39
C VAL A 102 3.17 2.62 -2.03
N ILE A 103 4.14 3.24 -2.71
CA ILE A 103 5.25 2.50 -3.33
C ILE A 103 6.07 1.76 -2.27
N PHE A 104 6.37 2.42 -1.15
CA PHE A 104 7.12 1.82 -0.05
C PHE A 104 6.40 0.60 0.55
N LEU A 105 5.10 0.72 0.83
CA LEU A 105 4.29 -0.39 1.34
C LEU A 105 4.21 -1.55 0.34
N LEU A 106 3.95 -1.27 -0.94
CA LEU A 106 3.90 -2.32 -1.95
C LEU A 106 5.24 -3.05 -2.09
N PHE A 107 6.34 -2.30 -2.04
CA PHE A 107 7.68 -2.87 -2.17
C PHE A 107 8.07 -3.72 -0.95
N THR A 108 7.84 -3.22 0.27
CA THR A 108 8.12 -3.96 1.50
C THR A 108 7.28 -5.23 1.60
N LEU A 109 5.96 -5.15 1.34
CA LEU A 109 5.09 -6.32 1.31
C LEU A 109 5.49 -7.33 0.24
N LEU A 110 5.95 -6.86 -0.94
CA LEU A 110 6.45 -7.74 -2.00
C LEU A 110 7.72 -8.48 -1.56
N ILE A 111 8.67 -7.78 -0.91
CA ILE A 111 9.87 -8.41 -0.35
C ILE A 111 9.48 -9.45 0.69
N THR A 112 8.58 -9.14 1.62
CA THR A 112 8.11 -10.07 2.66
C THR A 112 7.49 -11.32 2.03
N ALA A 113 6.59 -11.15 1.07
CA ALA A 113 5.90 -12.26 0.43
C ALA A 113 6.85 -13.13 -0.40
N VAL A 114 7.78 -12.53 -1.16
CA VAL A 114 8.76 -13.26 -1.96
C VAL A 114 9.77 -13.98 -1.07
N SER A 115 10.31 -13.32 -0.04
CA SER A 115 11.23 -13.96 0.91
C SER A 115 10.55 -15.07 1.73
N GLY A 116 9.26 -14.93 2.05
CA GLY A 116 8.48 -16.01 2.66
C GLY A 116 8.37 -17.23 1.74
N TRP A 117 8.00 -17.01 0.48
CA TRP A 117 7.99 -18.08 -0.53
C TRP A 117 9.37 -18.71 -0.77
N MET A 118 10.45 -17.91 -0.73
CA MET A 118 11.81 -18.44 -0.90
C MET A 118 12.18 -19.44 0.19
N GLN A 119 11.72 -19.26 1.44
CA GLN A 119 12.01 -20.19 2.54
C GLN A 119 11.43 -21.59 2.31
N THR A 120 10.43 -21.74 1.43
CA THR A 120 9.83 -23.03 1.09
C THR A 120 10.56 -23.74 -0.06
N LEU A 121 11.62 -23.17 -0.60
CA LEU A 121 12.42 -23.76 -1.67
C LEU A 121 13.62 -24.51 -1.07
N ASP A 122 13.89 -25.73 -1.55
CA ASP A 122 15.04 -26.53 -1.12
C ASP A 122 16.38 -25.77 -1.21
N ALA A 123 16.52 -24.87 -2.18
CA ALA A 123 17.73 -24.07 -2.39
C ALA A 123 18.01 -23.02 -1.30
N PHE A 124 17.00 -22.65 -0.52
CA PHE A 124 17.09 -21.62 0.53
C PHE A 124 16.65 -22.15 1.91
N TRP A 125 16.46 -23.46 2.02
CA TRP A 125 16.02 -24.10 3.25
C TRP A 125 17.04 -23.88 4.38
N GLY A 126 16.60 -23.28 5.49
CA GLY A 126 17.45 -23.02 6.65
C GLY A 126 18.43 -21.85 6.49
N GLU A 127 18.34 -21.06 5.43
CA GLU A 127 19.19 -19.89 5.22
C GLU A 127 18.73 -18.69 6.07
N ASP A 128 19.56 -18.30 7.05
CA ASP A 128 19.26 -17.21 7.98
C ASP A 128 18.98 -15.88 7.29
N TRP A 129 19.65 -15.59 6.17
CA TRP A 129 19.48 -14.30 5.49
C TRP A 129 18.08 -14.17 4.87
N VAL A 130 17.45 -15.26 4.44
CA VAL A 130 16.09 -15.25 3.89
C VAL A 130 15.06 -15.06 5.00
N GLN A 131 15.26 -15.75 6.12
CA GLN A 131 14.44 -15.60 7.32
C GLN A 131 14.51 -14.17 7.88
N ASN A 132 15.72 -13.62 8.01
CA ASN A 132 15.93 -12.24 8.46
C ASN A 132 15.34 -11.22 7.48
N LEU A 133 15.49 -11.44 6.17
CA LEU A 133 14.88 -10.58 5.15
C LEU A 133 13.35 -10.58 5.27
N HIS A 134 12.74 -11.74 5.48
CA HIS A 134 11.30 -11.87 5.71
C HIS A 134 10.85 -11.12 6.96
N ALA A 135 11.46 -11.43 8.11
CA ALA A 135 11.12 -10.80 9.39
C ALA A 135 11.30 -9.28 9.36
N TRP A 136 12.47 -8.79 8.93
CA TRP A 136 12.74 -7.34 8.89
C TRP A 136 11.86 -6.60 7.89
N SER A 137 11.53 -7.22 6.75
CA SER A 137 10.61 -6.59 5.79
C SER A 137 9.17 -6.57 6.32
N ALA A 138 8.73 -7.61 7.04
CA ALA A 138 7.42 -7.63 7.70
C ALA A 138 7.31 -6.54 8.76
N ASP A 139 8.33 -6.39 9.61
CA ASP A 139 8.38 -5.32 10.62
C ASP A 139 8.42 -3.93 9.99
N ALA A 140 9.23 -3.74 8.95
CA ALA A 140 9.26 -2.49 8.20
C ALA A 140 7.90 -2.17 7.57
N ALA A 141 7.20 -3.17 7.03
CA ALA A 141 5.85 -3.02 6.50
C ALA A 141 4.86 -2.66 7.61
N MET A 142 4.94 -3.27 8.80
CA MET A 142 4.07 -2.94 9.92
C MET A 142 4.27 -1.51 10.43
N ILE A 143 5.53 -1.08 10.61
CA ILE A 143 5.86 0.31 10.96
C ILE A 143 5.28 1.27 9.91
N ALA A 144 5.44 0.93 8.63
CA ALA A 144 4.89 1.70 7.53
C ALA A 144 3.36 1.76 7.55
N VAL A 145 2.66 0.67 7.90
CA VAL A 145 1.20 0.65 8.08
C VAL A 145 0.80 1.60 9.22
N VAL A 146 1.50 1.58 10.36
CA VAL A 146 1.22 2.49 11.48
C VAL A 146 1.39 3.95 11.06
N VAL A 147 2.49 4.27 10.37
CA VAL A 147 2.74 5.63 9.83
C VAL A 147 1.67 6.03 8.83
N HIS A 148 1.31 5.14 7.91
CA HIS A 148 0.28 5.36 6.90
C HIS A 148 -1.08 5.68 7.52
N VAL A 149 -1.56 4.83 8.43
CA VAL A 149 -2.85 5.02 9.11
C VAL A 149 -2.83 6.30 9.94
N SER A 150 -1.74 6.58 10.66
CA SER A 150 -1.58 7.82 11.42
C SER A 150 -1.66 9.05 10.52
N ALA A 151 -0.96 9.04 9.38
CA ALA A 151 -1.00 10.13 8.41
C ALA A 151 -2.41 10.33 7.84
N VAL A 152 -3.14 9.25 7.51
CA VAL A 152 -4.53 9.32 7.03
C VAL A 152 -5.43 9.96 8.08
N LEU A 153 -5.32 9.56 9.35
CA LEU A 153 -6.12 10.11 10.44
C LEU A 153 -5.81 11.59 10.69
N ILE A 154 -4.52 11.95 10.73
CA ILE A 154 -4.08 13.34 10.91
C ILE A 154 -4.59 14.22 9.77
N ILE A 155 -4.43 13.80 8.51
CA ILE A 155 -4.86 14.58 7.36
C ILE A 155 -6.39 14.72 7.35
N GLN A 156 -7.10 13.63 7.60
CA GLN A 156 -8.56 13.62 7.67
C GLN A 156 -9.07 14.61 8.74
N TYR A 157 -8.50 14.59 9.94
CA TYR A 157 -8.89 15.48 11.03
C TYR A 157 -8.50 16.95 10.76
N ARG A 158 -7.25 17.19 10.34
CA ARG A 158 -6.68 18.53 10.18
C ARG A 158 -7.26 19.31 9.00
N TYR A 159 -7.55 18.60 7.90
CA TYR A 159 -8.01 19.19 6.64
C TYR A 159 -9.47 18.87 6.33
N LYS A 160 -10.16 18.10 7.18
CA LYS A 160 -11.57 17.72 7.03
C LYS A 160 -11.87 17.03 5.70
N VAL A 161 -10.91 16.23 5.23
CA VAL A 161 -10.99 15.46 3.98
C VAL A 161 -11.44 14.04 4.30
N PRO A 162 -12.58 13.54 3.78
CA PRO A 162 -13.11 12.22 4.12
C PRO A 162 -12.37 11.07 3.40
N LEU A 163 -11.07 10.90 3.67
CA LEU A 163 -10.20 9.90 3.04
C LEU A 163 -10.70 8.47 3.25
N ILE A 164 -11.07 8.11 4.48
CA ILE A 164 -11.54 6.76 4.82
C ILE A 164 -12.86 6.47 4.11
N LYS A 165 -13.75 7.47 4.03
CA LYS A 165 -15.05 7.31 3.35
C LYS A 165 -14.85 6.89 1.90
N HIS A 166 -13.89 7.49 1.20
CA HIS A 166 -13.61 7.19 -0.21
C HIS A 166 -13.04 5.78 -0.45
N MET A 167 -12.48 5.15 0.59
CA MET A 167 -12.06 3.74 0.55
C MET A 167 -13.22 2.76 0.84
N ILE A 168 -14.33 3.24 1.39
CA ILE A 168 -15.51 2.41 1.74
C ILE A 168 -16.63 2.58 0.70
N ARG A 169 -16.94 3.82 0.32
CA ARG A 169 -18.06 4.16 -0.58
C ARG A 169 -17.80 5.41 -1.42
N ARG A 170 -18.55 5.57 -2.52
CA ARG A 170 -18.55 6.79 -3.35
C ARG A 170 -18.99 8.01 -2.55
#